data_AF-A0A8H6N173-F1
#
_entry.id   AF-A0A8H6N173-F1
#
_cell.length_a   1.000
_cell.length_b   1.000
_cell.length_c   1.000
_cell.angle_alpha   90.00
_cell.angle_beta   90.00
_cell.angle_gamma   90.00
#
_symmetry.space_group_name_H-M   'P 1'
#
loop_
_entity.id
_entity.type
_entity.pdbx_description
1 polymer ?
#
loop_
_entity_poly.entity_id
_entity_poly.type
_entity_poly.pdbx_seq_one_letter_code
_entity_poly.pdbx_strand_id
1 'polypeptide(L)'
;MQLSSVLVLLASTSGAIADLHKYAFCTSHIQPIGNPNSCPKKRDTSNNEVMHLARSRIMGRSYGDNAAATKKACAAYRNRNTGNEQWDKCPDCTVGVRHTTDPNYCAIACNSDGEHIGGDEWLYYCKQAGADDSEAY
;
A
#
# COMPACT_ATOMS: atom_id res chain seq x y z
N MET A 1 -6.84 26.45 -54.33
CA MET A 1 -7.32 26.36 -52.94
C MET A 1 -7.42 24.88 -52.59
N GLN A 2 -6.50 24.35 -51.80
CA GLN A 2 -6.66 23.03 -51.17
C GLN A 2 -6.50 23.25 -49.67
N LEU A 3 -7.62 23.13 -48.97
CA LEU A 3 -7.74 23.19 -47.52
C LEU A 3 -7.34 21.82 -46.97
N SER A 4 -6.09 21.67 -46.53
CA SER A 4 -5.71 20.52 -45.69
C SER A 4 -5.94 20.89 -44.24
N SER A 5 -7.11 20.49 -43.73
CA SER A 5 -7.47 20.60 -42.32
C SER A 5 -6.80 19.47 -41.54
N VAL A 6 -5.65 19.72 -40.95
CA VAL A 6 -5.03 18.82 -39.97
C VAL A 6 -5.81 18.94 -38.67
N LEU A 7 -6.73 18.01 -38.43
CA LEU A 7 -7.39 17.83 -37.13
C LEU A 7 -6.40 17.18 -36.15
N VAL A 8 -5.72 18.01 -35.37
CA VAL A 8 -4.99 17.55 -34.17
C VAL A 8 -6.03 17.35 -33.07
N LEU A 9 -6.47 16.10 -32.87
CA LEU A 9 -7.19 15.74 -31.65
C LEU A 9 -6.19 15.71 -30.48
N LEU A 10 -6.15 16.81 -29.72
CA LEU A 10 -5.61 16.80 -28.36
C LEU A 10 -6.56 15.98 -27.50
N ALA A 11 -6.26 14.70 -27.32
CA ALA A 11 -6.88 13.89 -26.28
C ALA A 11 -6.41 14.45 -24.93
N SER A 12 -7.20 15.36 -24.36
CA SER A 12 -7.08 15.77 -22.98
C SER A 12 -7.39 14.54 -22.12
N THR A 13 -6.34 13.85 -21.68
CA THR A 13 -6.43 12.83 -20.63
C THR A 13 -6.82 13.54 -19.35
N SER A 14 -8.12 13.60 -19.07
CA SER A 14 -8.64 13.86 -17.74
C SER A 14 -8.18 12.71 -16.86
N GLY A 15 -7.00 12.85 -16.25
CA GLY A 15 -6.48 11.88 -15.30
C GLY A 15 -7.42 11.85 -14.11
N ALA A 16 -8.08 10.71 -13.90
CA ALA A 16 -8.49 10.35 -12.57
C ALA A 16 -7.18 10.28 -11.76
N ILE A 17 -6.99 11.20 -10.82
CA ILE A 17 -5.92 11.11 -9.83
C ILE A 17 -6.33 10.00 -8.88
N ALA A 18 -6.01 8.76 -9.23
CA ALA A 18 -5.98 7.67 -8.27
C ALA A 18 -4.94 8.02 -7.21
N ASP A 19 -5.29 7.90 -5.92
CA ASP A 19 -4.33 8.04 -4.83
C ASP A 19 -3.39 6.82 -4.89
N LEU A 20 -2.21 7.04 -5.44
CA LEU A 20 -1.21 6.04 -5.75
C LEU A 20 -0.17 5.99 -4.64
N HIS A 21 0.16 4.78 -4.22
CA HIS A 21 1.02 4.53 -3.07
C HIS A 21 2.17 3.59 -3.43
N LYS A 22 3.27 3.70 -2.68
CA LYS A 22 4.42 2.81 -2.82
C LYS A 22 4.26 1.55 -2.00
N TYR A 23 3.54 1.66 -0.89
CA TYR A 23 3.42 0.59 0.07
C TYR A 23 1.96 0.40 0.45
N ALA A 24 1.55 -0.86 0.60
CA ALA A 24 0.24 -1.15 1.14
C ALA A 24 0.21 -2.48 1.87
N PHE A 25 -0.60 -2.59 2.91
CA PHE A 25 -0.80 -3.83 3.67
C PHE A 25 -2.25 -4.01 4.06
N CYS A 26 -2.65 -5.26 4.29
CA CYS A 26 -3.98 -5.61 4.74
C CYS A 26 -4.03 -5.70 6.26
N THR A 27 -5.17 -5.34 6.84
CA THR A 27 -5.37 -5.34 8.28
C THR A 27 -6.63 -6.11 8.67
N SER A 28 -6.61 -6.65 9.90
CA SER A 28 -7.78 -7.29 10.49
C SER A 28 -8.06 -6.73 11.87
N HIS A 29 -9.33 -6.75 12.26
CA HIS A 29 -9.86 -6.19 13.52
C HIS A 29 -9.30 -6.89 14.78
N ILE A 30 -8.58 -8.02 14.62
CA ILE A 30 -8.05 -8.85 15.71
C ILE A 30 -6.74 -9.55 15.27
N GLN A 31 -5.62 -8.83 15.15
CA GLN A 31 -4.30 -9.47 15.18
C GLN A 31 -3.35 -8.69 16.11
N PRO A 32 -2.38 -9.36 16.74
CA PRO A 32 -1.31 -8.64 17.42
C PRO A 32 -0.65 -7.66 16.45
N ILE A 33 -0.34 -6.46 16.93
CA ILE A 33 0.41 -5.47 16.17
C ILE A 33 1.71 -6.13 15.71
N GLY A 34 2.04 -6.00 14.42
CA GLY A 34 3.20 -6.63 13.80
C GLY A 34 4.43 -6.53 14.69
N ASN A 35 5.21 -7.61 14.76
CA ASN A 35 6.27 -7.74 15.75
C ASN A 35 7.30 -6.58 15.59
N PRO A 36 7.42 -5.68 16.59
CA PRO A 36 8.27 -4.49 16.51
C PRO A 36 9.76 -4.84 16.39
N ASN A 37 10.15 -6.07 16.73
CA ASN A 37 11.53 -6.56 16.65
C ASN A 37 11.89 -7.13 15.27
N SER A 38 10.95 -7.19 14.32
CA SER A 38 11.19 -7.76 12.97
C SER A 38 11.70 -6.74 11.97
N CYS A 39 11.73 -5.46 12.37
CA CYS A 39 12.07 -4.38 11.47
C CYS A 39 13.53 -3.99 11.57
N PRO A 40 14.20 -3.65 10.46
CA PRO A 40 15.49 -2.99 10.54
C PRO A 40 15.30 -1.68 11.30
N LYS A 41 15.91 -1.58 12.50
CA LYS A 41 15.86 -0.37 13.34
C LYS A 41 16.22 0.85 12.47
N LYS A 42 15.30 1.82 12.34
CA LYS A 42 15.63 3.13 11.77
C LYS A 42 16.52 3.84 12.79
N ARG A 43 17.85 3.63 12.72
CA ARG A 43 18.90 4.23 13.57
C ARG A 43 18.40 5.41 14.39
N ASP A 44 17.86 5.08 15.54
CA ASP A 44 17.17 5.97 16.46
C ASP A 44 18.24 6.52 17.40
N THR A 45 18.69 7.77 17.15
CA THR A 45 19.69 8.47 17.98
C THR A 45 19.12 8.99 19.30
N SER A 46 18.01 8.44 19.79
CA SER A 46 17.37 8.89 21.03
C SER A 46 17.22 7.71 21.99
N ASN A 47 18.07 7.69 23.01
CA ASN A 47 18.14 6.67 24.05
C ASN A 47 16.89 6.69 24.97
N ASN A 48 15.73 6.26 24.49
CA ASN A 48 14.56 6.06 25.36
C ASN A 48 13.76 4.79 24.99
N GLU A 49 14.38 3.63 25.19
CA GLU A 49 13.81 2.29 24.94
C GLU A 49 12.50 1.97 25.70
N VAL A 50 11.98 2.87 26.54
CA VAL A 50 10.83 2.62 27.43
C VAL A 50 9.48 3.09 26.86
N MET A 51 9.46 3.90 25.80
CA MET A 51 8.20 4.44 25.23
C MET A 51 7.65 3.68 24.01
N HIS A 52 8.37 2.67 23.52
CA HIS A 52 8.01 1.96 22.29
C HIS A 52 6.86 0.96 22.44
N LEU A 53 6.60 0.47 23.66
CA LEU A 53 5.51 -0.49 23.95
C LEU A 53 4.23 0.18 24.47
N ALA A 54 4.31 1.44 24.90
CA ALA A 54 3.19 2.14 25.56
C ALA A 54 2.33 2.98 24.59
N ARG A 55 2.86 3.38 23.44
CA ARG A 55 2.15 4.31 22.52
C ARG A 55 1.03 3.65 21.71
N SER A 56 1.04 2.33 21.59
CA SER A 56 0.00 1.55 20.90
C SER A 56 -1.37 1.55 21.60
N ARG A 57 -1.45 1.93 22.90
CA ARG A 57 -2.70 1.86 23.68
C ARG A 57 -3.48 3.17 23.78
N ILE A 58 -2.94 4.30 23.31
CA ILE A 58 -3.55 5.62 23.56
C ILE A 58 -4.22 6.22 22.31
N MET A 59 -3.96 5.70 21.11
CA MET A 59 -4.63 6.13 19.88
C MET A 59 -5.44 4.97 19.30
N GLY A 60 -6.75 4.98 19.61
CA GLY A 60 -7.67 3.88 19.36
C GLY A 60 -7.90 3.56 17.88
N ARG A 61 -7.10 2.63 17.34
CA ARG A 61 -7.50 1.52 16.44
C ARG A 61 -6.31 0.58 16.26
N SER A 62 -6.25 -0.52 17.00
CA SER A 62 -5.23 -1.56 16.75
C SER A 62 -5.70 -2.47 15.62
N TYR A 63 -5.36 -2.09 14.40
CA TYR A 63 -5.42 -2.98 13.25
C TYR A 63 -4.18 -3.86 13.26
N GLY A 64 -4.39 -5.17 13.41
CA GLY A 64 -3.30 -6.12 13.33
C GLY A 64 -2.92 -6.39 11.88
N ASP A 65 -1.63 -6.58 11.59
CA ASP A 65 -1.17 -6.87 10.24
C ASP A 65 -1.67 -8.26 9.81
N ASN A 66 -2.32 -8.33 8.65
CA ASN A 66 -2.75 -9.60 8.08
C ASN A 66 -1.78 -9.99 6.96
N ALA A 67 -0.66 -10.58 7.35
CA ALA A 67 0.41 -10.97 6.43
C ALA A 67 -0.06 -11.97 5.35
N ALA A 68 -0.97 -12.87 5.70
CA ALA A 68 -1.52 -13.85 4.77
C ALA A 68 -2.39 -13.17 3.70
N ALA A 69 -3.28 -12.26 4.12
CA ALA A 69 -4.10 -11.49 3.21
C ALA A 69 -3.23 -10.56 2.34
N THR A 70 -2.23 -9.91 2.92
CA THR A 70 -1.32 -9.02 2.20
C THR A 70 -0.55 -9.75 1.08
N LYS A 71 -0.05 -10.95 1.35
CA LYS A 71 0.61 -11.77 0.33
C LYS A 71 -0.33 -12.12 -0.84
N LYS A 72 -1.57 -12.50 -0.52
CA LYS A 72 -2.60 -12.83 -1.53
C LYS A 72 -3.00 -11.60 -2.35
N ALA A 73 -3.26 -10.48 -1.67
CA ALA A 73 -3.61 -9.22 -2.30
C ALA A 73 -2.48 -8.72 -3.21
N CYS A 74 -1.23 -8.74 -2.75
CA CYS A 74 -0.07 -8.35 -3.54
C CYS A 74 0.12 -9.25 -4.77
N ALA A 75 -0.10 -10.56 -4.64
CA ALA A 75 -0.05 -11.48 -5.79
C ALA A 75 -1.16 -11.18 -6.81
N ALA A 76 -2.37 -10.85 -6.36
CA ALA A 76 -3.47 -10.45 -7.23
C ALA A 76 -3.17 -9.12 -7.94
N TYR A 77 -2.68 -8.12 -7.19
CA TYR A 77 -2.33 -6.80 -7.71
C TYR A 77 -1.18 -6.87 -8.73
N ARG A 78 -0.17 -7.71 -8.49
CA ARG A 78 0.93 -7.94 -9.45
C ARG A 78 0.46 -8.58 -10.75
N ASN A 79 -0.53 -9.47 -10.68
CA ASN A 79 -1.08 -10.16 -11.85
C ASN A 79 -2.18 -9.35 -12.56
N ARG A 80 -2.46 -8.14 -12.09
CA ARG A 80 -3.49 -7.28 -12.64
C ARG A 80 -3.07 -6.72 -13.99
N ASN A 81 -4.05 -6.66 -14.90
CA ASN A 81 -3.94 -6.02 -16.20
C ASN A 81 -5.34 -5.57 -16.66
N THR A 82 -5.80 -4.43 -16.15
CA THR A 82 -7.16 -3.91 -16.43
C THR A 82 -7.22 -2.84 -17.52
N GLY A 83 -6.07 -2.41 -18.04
CA GLY A 83 -5.97 -1.32 -19.00
C GLY A 83 -4.52 -0.92 -19.27
N ASN A 84 -4.26 0.36 -19.52
CA ASN A 84 -2.95 0.89 -19.88
C ASN A 84 -2.49 2.05 -18.98
N GLU A 85 -3.27 2.40 -17.96
CA GLU A 85 -2.92 3.44 -17.00
C GLU A 85 -1.93 2.91 -15.95
N GLN A 86 -1.34 3.81 -15.16
CA GLN A 86 -0.31 3.43 -14.18
C GLN A 86 -0.87 2.47 -13.14
N TRP A 87 -2.07 2.71 -12.60
CA TRP A 87 -2.74 1.82 -11.64
C TRP A 87 -3.29 0.52 -12.23
N ASP A 88 -3.35 0.38 -13.56
CA ASP A 88 -3.89 -0.83 -14.22
C ASP A 88 -2.96 -2.04 -14.14
N LYS A 89 -1.68 -1.80 -13.84
CA LYS A 89 -0.61 -2.80 -13.82
C LYS A 89 0.32 -2.49 -12.65
N CYS A 90 0.85 -3.53 -12.03
CA CYS A 90 1.92 -3.38 -11.05
C CYS A 90 3.08 -4.34 -11.37
N PRO A 91 3.89 -4.03 -12.40
CA PRO A 91 4.98 -4.90 -12.84
C PRO A 91 6.12 -5.02 -11.81
N ASP A 92 6.21 -4.07 -10.89
CA ASP A 92 7.22 -3.98 -9.83
C ASP A 92 6.69 -4.40 -8.44
N CYS A 93 5.44 -4.84 -8.35
CA CYS A 93 4.84 -5.26 -7.08
C CYS A 93 5.60 -6.44 -6.46
N THR A 94 6.12 -6.23 -5.25
CA THR A 94 6.84 -7.24 -4.47
C THR A 94 6.42 -7.25 -3.01
N VAL A 95 6.45 -8.42 -2.37
CA VAL A 95 6.18 -8.54 -0.94
C VAL A 95 7.46 -8.26 -0.14
N GLY A 96 7.37 -7.46 0.91
CA GLY A 96 8.49 -7.12 1.80
C GLY A 96 8.02 -6.68 3.18
N VAL A 97 8.97 -6.52 4.11
CA VAL A 97 8.69 -5.94 5.45
C VAL A 97 8.86 -4.43 5.36
N ARG A 98 7.85 -3.66 5.77
CA ARG A 98 7.90 -2.20 5.79
C ARG A 98 7.41 -1.64 7.12
N HIS A 99 7.95 -0.49 7.47
CA HIS A 99 7.40 0.32 8.56
C HIS A 99 6.01 0.78 8.17
N THR A 100 5.04 0.64 9.07
CA THR A 100 3.71 1.19 8.86
C THR A 100 3.74 2.71 9.00
N THR A 101 2.57 3.34 8.92
CA THR A 101 2.40 4.76 9.24
C THR A 101 2.93 5.13 10.63
N ASP A 102 2.95 4.16 11.57
CA ASP A 102 3.73 4.26 12.79
C ASP A 102 5.15 3.71 12.54
N PRO A 103 6.20 4.55 12.62
CA PRO A 103 7.58 4.15 12.36
C PRO A 103 8.12 3.11 13.35
N ASN A 104 7.36 2.80 14.40
CA ASN A 104 7.73 1.85 15.44
C ASN A 104 7.24 0.42 15.16
N TYR A 105 6.37 0.26 14.16
CA TYR A 105 5.75 -1.01 13.81
C TYR A 105 5.99 -1.35 12.36
N CYS A 106 5.98 -2.65 12.07
CA CYS A 106 6.20 -3.14 10.73
C CYS A 106 5.23 -4.23 10.37
N ALA A 107 4.85 -4.22 9.10
CA ALA A 107 3.95 -5.18 8.50
C ALA A 107 4.61 -5.82 7.28
N ILE A 108 4.14 -7.01 6.94
CA ILE A 108 4.30 -7.50 5.58
C ILE A 108 3.47 -6.60 4.69
N ALA A 109 4.11 -5.93 3.73
CA ALA A 109 3.52 -4.99 2.79
C ALA A 109 3.81 -5.42 1.34
N CYS A 110 2.94 -5.01 0.44
CA CYS A 110 3.21 -4.95 -0.99
C CYS A 110 3.97 -3.64 -1.29
N ASN A 111 4.97 -3.72 -2.15
CA ASN A 111 5.86 -2.61 -2.50
C ASN A 111 5.81 -2.39 -4.01
N SER A 112 5.71 -1.13 -4.42
CA SER A 112 5.81 -0.68 -5.79
C SER A 112 6.60 0.63 -5.80
N ASP A 113 7.83 0.59 -6.33
CA ASP A 113 8.67 1.78 -6.44
C ASP A 113 8.08 2.78 -7.45
N GLY A 114 7.32 2.27 -8.42
CA GLY A 114 6.60 3.04 -9.44
C GLY A 114 5.23 3.56 -9.02
N GLU A 115 4.87 3.52 -7.73
CA GLU A 115 3.61 4.06 -7.22
C GLU A 115 2.41 3.50 -7.99
N HIS A 116 2.32 2.17 -8.12
CA HIS A 116 1.23 1.53 -8.87
C HIS A 116 0.02 1.15 -8.00
N ILE A 117 0.08 1.33 -6.67
CA ILE A 117 -0.93 0.79 -5.74
C ILE A 117 -2.01 1.84 -5.43
N GLY A 118 -3.22 1.64 -5.95
CA GLY A 118 -4.40 2.45 -5.59
C GLY A 118 -5.02 2.03 -4.25
N GLY A 119 -5.33 2.99 -3.38
CA GLY A 119 -5.81 2.72 -2.01
C GLY A 119 -7.17 1.98 -1.92
N ASP A 120 -8.15 2.40 -2.71
CA ASP A 120 -9.49 1.79 -2.75
C ASP A 120 -9.49 0.39 -3.38
N GLU A 121 -8.71 0.21 -4.45
CA GLU A 121 -8.51 -1.08 -5.10
C GLU A 121 -7.71 -2.05 -4.24
N TRP A 122 -6.71 -1.56 -3.52
CA TRP A 122 -5.98 -2.37 -2.55
C TRP A 122 -6.91 -2.92 -1.46
N LEU A 123 -7.80 -2.08 -0.93
CA LEU A 123 -8.82 -2.49 0.03
C LEU A 123 -9.72 -3.62 -0.52
N TYR A 124 -10.12 -3.53 -1.79
CA TYR A 124 -10.89 -4.58 -2.45
C TYR A 124 -10.16 -5.93 -2.41
N TYR A 125 -8.88 -5.96 -2.79
CA TYR A 125 -8.09 -7.21 -2.76
C TYR A 125 -7.84 -7.72 -1.34
N CYS A 126 -7.65 -6.82 -0.37
CA CYS A 126 -7.53 -7.19 1.03
C CYS A 126 -8.80 -7.90 1.54
N LYS A 127 -9.99 -7.35 1.24
CA LYS A 127 -11.26 -7.98 1.59
C LYS A 127 -11.45 -9.33 0.89
N GLN A 128 -11.11 -9.42 -0.40
CA GLN A 128 -11.15 -10.69 -1.14
C GLN A 128 -10.20 -11.74 -0.55
N ALA A 129 -9.09 -11.30 0.04
CA ALA A 129 -8.12 -12.16 0.72
C ALA A 129 -8.50 -12.52 2.17
N GLY A 130 -9.61 -11.98 2.69
CA GLY A 130 -10.14 -12.26 4.03
C GLY A 130 -9.67 -11.30 5.12
N ALA A 131 -9.15 -10.12 4.76
CA ALA A 131 -8.87 -9.04 5.69
C ALA A 131 -10.11 -8.14 5.88
N ASP A 132 -10.13 -7.36 6.94
CA ASP A 132 -11.25 -6.45 7.25
C ASP A 132 -11.04 -5.08 6.60
N ASP A 133 -9.78 -4.64 6.53
CA ASP A 133 -9.41 -3.29 6.13
C ASP A 133 -7.99 -3.28 5.49
N SER A 134 -7.51 -2.11 5.13
CA SER A 134 -6.18 -1.93 4.52
C SER A 134 -5.60 -0.54 4.77
N GLU A 135 -4.27 -0.44 4.69
CA GLU A 135 -3.55 0.84 4.67
C GLU A 135 -2.62 0.92 3.46
N ALA A 136 -2.48 2.11 2.88
CA ALA A 136 -1.58 2.41 1.78
C ALA A 136 -0.91 3.79 1.98
N TYR A 137 0.39 3.92 1.65
CA TYR A 137 1.23 5.11 1.88
C TYR A 137 2.50 5.15 1.01
#